data_AF-A0A8T7FX59-F1
#
_entry.id   AF-A0A8T7FX59-F1
#
_cell.length_a   1.000
_cell.length_b   1.000
_cell.length_c   1.000
_cell.angle_alpha   90.00
_cell.angle_beta   90.00
_cell.angle_gamma   90.00
#
_symmetry.space_group_name_H-M   'P 1'
#
loop_
_entity.id
_entity.type
_entity.pdbx_description
1 polymer ?
#
loop_
_entity_poly.entity_id
_entity_poly.type
_entity_poly.pdbx_seq_one_letter_code
_entity_poly.pdbx_strand_id
1 'polypeptide(L)'
;MTGLTLYIYTRFVDDISVSFKSRISKDELQFITTKIYGMFTACGLKPNRDKDENGFLKKRSVRSKNKPMIVHGLNINSGKPTIPKEERYRIRAAVKELESLVSSDISRDEILEKFNSLNGRVNLMKRLHPKEAQQYIQRIVEVKRKLDLIETI
;
A
#
# COMPACT_ATOMS: atom_id res chain seq x y z
N MET A 1 23.61 11.94 -29.86
CA MET A 1 22.13 12.10 -29.91
C MET A 1 21.50 11.11 -28.94
N THR A 2 21.23 11.52 -27.70
CA THR A 2 20.50 10.69 -26.73
C THR A 2 19.01 10.89 -26.98
N GLY A 3 18.38 9.95 -27.69
CA GLY A 3 16.93 9.86 -27.68
C GLY A 3 16.50 9.53 -26.27
N LEU A 4 16.14 10.55 -25.48
CA LEU A 4 15.63 10.37 -24.13
C LEU A 4 14.38 9.51 -24.21
N THR A 5 14.46 8.29 -23.70
CA THR A 5 13.30 7.44 -23.49
C THR A 5 12.25 8.23 -22.72
N LEU A 6 11.03 8.35 -23.26
CA LEU A 6 9.94 9.06 -22.59
C LEU A 6 9.67 8.42 -21.23
N TYR A 7 9.87 9.19 -20.16
CA TYR A 7 9.60 8.79 -18.80
C TYR A 7 8.51 9.67 -18.19
N ILE A 8 7.73 9.08 -17.29
CA ILE A 8 6.67 9.77 -16.55
C ILE A 8 7.10 9.83 -15.10
N TYR A 9 7.27 11.04 -14.59
CA TYR A 9 7.51 11.33 -13.19
C TYR A 9 6.19 11.57 -12.47
N THR A 10 5.99 10.91 -11.33
CA THR A 10 4.88 11.17 -10.42
C THR A 10 5.40 11.30 -8.99
N ARG A 11 4.79 12.19 -8.20
CA ARG A 11 5.13 12.43 -6.80
C ARG A 11 3.86 12.50 -5.95
N PHE A 12 3.87 11.84 -4.80
CA PHE A 12 2.84 11.95 -3.78
C PHE A 12 3.53 12.17 -2.42
N VAL A 13 3.44 13.40 -1.90
CA VAL A 13 4.21 13.83 -0.72
C VAL A 13 5.71 13.57 -0.95
N ASP A 14 6.32 12.62 -0.22
CA ASP A 14 7.74 12.28 -0.34
C ASP A 14 8.00 11.08 -1.26
N ASP A 15 6.95 10.36 -1.67
CA ASP A 15 7.09 9.21 -2.55
C ASP A 15 7.22 9.68 -4.00
N ILE A 16 8.30 9.26 -4.65
CA ILE A 16 8.61 9.61 -6.05
C ILE A 16 8.65 8.32 -6.85
N SER A 17 7.88 8.29 -7.93
CA SER A 17 7.84 7.20 -8.89
C SER A 17 8.24 7.71 -10.27
N VAL A 18 9.13 6.98 -10.95
CA VAL A 18 9.45 7.21 -12.36
C VAL A 18 9.15 5.95 -13.13
N SER A 19 8.37 6.09 -14.20
CA SER A 19 7.92 4.97 -15.03
C SER A 19 8.32 5.14 -16.48
N PHE A 20 8.51 4.02 -17.17
CA PHE A 20 9.00 3.93 -18.54
C PHE A 20 8.14 2.93 -19.31
N LYS A 21 7.92 3.20 -20.60
CA LYS A 21 7.21 2.24 -21.49
C LYS A 21 8.12 1.10 -21.97
N SER A 22 9.42 1.36 -22.08
CA SER A 22 10.46 0.45 -22.58
C SER A 22 11.46 0.06 -21.48
N ARG A 23 12.36 -0.89 -21.79
CA ARG A 23 13.51 -1.18 -20.93
C ARG A 23 14.41 0.05 -20.86
N ILE A 24 14.88 0.36 -19.66
CA ILE A 24 15.81 1.44 -19.39
C ILE A 24 17.24 0.91 -19.27
N SER A 25 18.20 1.63 -19.82
CA SER A 25 19.63 1.34 -19.65
C SER A 25 20.14 1.73 -18.25
N LYS A 26 21.31 1.22 -17.86
CA LYS A 26 21.93 1.62 -16.58
C LYS A 26 22.27 3.11 -16.56
N ASP A 27 22.70 3.67 -17.68
CA ASP A 27 23.11 5.07 -17.79
C ASP A 27 21.92 6.01 -17.67
N GLU A 28 20.80 5.69 -18.32
CA GLU A 28 19.55 6.47 -18.17
C GLU A 28 19.02 6.40 -16.73
N LEU A 29 19.06 5.22 -16.10
CA LEU A 29 18.65 5.06 -14.71
C LEU A 29 19.54 5.88 -13.76
N GLN A 30 20.86 5.88 -14.01
CA GLN A 30 21.81 6.68 -13.25
C GLN A 30 21.56 8.17 -13.45
N PHE A 31 21.35 8.61 -14.68
CA PHE A 31 21.03 10.00 -15.01
C PHE A 31 19.79 10.48 -14.24
N ILE A 32 18.70 9.72 -14.27
CA ILE A 32 17.46 10.05 -13.57
C ILE A 32 17.65 10.06 -12.05
N THR A 33 18.37 9.07 -11.52
CA THR A 33 18.71 9.02 -10.09
C THR A 33 19.48 10.28 -9.67
N THR A 34 20.50 10.66 -10.43
CA THR A 34 21.31 11.86 -10.17
C THR A 34 20.46 13.12 -10.20
N LYS A 35 19.53 13.24 -11.15
CA LYS A 35 18.62 14.41 -11.22
C LYS A 35 17.70 14.50 -10.00
N ILE A 36 17.12 13.38 -9.57
CA ILE A 36 16.25 13.35 -8.37
C ILE A 36 17.06 13.68 -7.11
N TYR A 37 18.25 13.10 -6.94
CA TYR A 37 19.08 13.38 -5.76
C TYR A 37 19.65 14.80 -5.78
N GLY A 38 19.94 15.34 -6.96
CA GLY A 38 20.29 16.76 -7.13
C GLY A 38 19.15 17.67 -6.68
N MET A 39 17.91 17.35 -7.05
CA MET A 39 16.72 18.07 -6.58
C MET A 39 16.59 18.02 -5.04
N PHE A 40 16.82 16.87 -4.41
CA PHE A 40 16.82 16.80 -2.93
C PHE A 40 17.88 17.71 -2.33
N THR A 41 19.10 17.66 -2.86
CA THR A 41 20.23 18.45 -2.36
C THR A 41 19.97 19.95 -2.49
N ALA A 42 19.38 20.39 -3.62
CA ALA A 42 18.99 21.78 -3.83
C ALA A 42 17.96 22.29 -2.81
N CYS A 43 17.12 21.39 -2.28
CA CYS A 43 16.17 21.69 -1.22
C CYS A 43 16.73 21.46 0.20
N GLY A 44 18.03 21.20 0.36
CA GLY A 44 18.64 20.90 1.67
C GLY A 44 18.29 19.52 2.24
N LEU A 45 17.73 18.62 1.42
CA LEU A 45 17.32 17.27 1.81
C LEU A 45 18.37 16.22 1.43
N LYS A 46 18.39 15.10 2.15
CA LYS A 46 19.27 13.96 1.88
C LYS A 46 18.45 12.71 1.55
N PRO A 47 18.76 11.99 0.46
CA PRO A 47 18.12 10.70 0.19
C PRO A 47 18.47 9.69 1.27
N ASN A 48 17.49 8.87 1.69
CA ASN A 48 17.74 7.73 2.57
C ASN A 48 18.65 6.71 1.83
N ARG A 49 19.73 6.28 2.51
CA ARG A 49 20.74 5.34 1.97
C ARG A 49 20.78 4.01 2.71
N ASP A 50 19.81 3.74 3.57
CA ASP A 50 19.74 2.51 4.35
C ASP A 50 19.65 1.30 3.43
N LYS A 51 20.41 0.26 3.74
CA LYS A 51 20.44 -0.99 2.99
C LYS A 51 19.85 -2.13 3.79
N ASP A 52 19.17 -3.06 3.14
CA ASP A 52 18.74 -4.33 3.72
C ASP A 52 19.93 -5.27 3.97
N GLU A 53 19.66 -6.42 4.57
CA GLU A 53 20.64 -7.47 4.88
C GLU A 53 21.38 -8.00 3.64
N ASN A 54 20.83 -7.77 2.44
CA ASN A 54 21.39 -8.19 1.16
C ASN A 54 22.12 -7.03 0.44
N GLY A 55 22.24 -5.87 1.09
CA GLY A 55 22.96 -4.70 0.56
C GLY A 55 22.16 -3.82 -0.42
N PHE A 56 20.86 -4.04 -0.60
CA PHE A 56 20.00 -3.22 -1.45
C PHE A 56 19.39 -2.05 -0.70
N LEU A 57 19.24 -0.89 -1.36
CA LEU A 57 18.63 0.30 -0.75
C LEU A 57 17.16 0.04 -0.37
N LYS A 58 16.83 0.15 0.92
CA LYS A 58 15.49 -0.12 1.46
C LYS A 58 14.41 0.78 0.85
N LYS A 59 14.77 2.03 0.55
CA LYS A 59 13.84 3.07 0.08
C LYS A 59 13.93 3.35 -1.42
N ARG A 60 14.87 2.72 -2.15
CA ARG A 60 14.99 2.86 -3.60
C ARG A 60 14.92 1.50 -4.27
N SER A 61 13.83 1.25 -4.98
CA SER A 61 13.63 0.01 -5.73
C SER A 61 13.47 0.26 -7.22
N VAL A 62 14.15 -0.54 -8.05
CA VAL A 62 13.92 -0.58 -9.50
C VAL A 62 13.26 -1.91 -9.82
N ARG A 63 12.09 -1.85 -10.47
CA ARG A 63 11.30 -3.03 -10.80
C ARG A 63 10.96 -3.04 -12.28
N SER A 64 10.93 -4.25 -12.86
CA SER A 64 10.50 -4.50 -14.23
C SER A 64 9.16 -5.24 -14.22
N LYS A 65 8.44 -5.24 -15.36
CA LYS A 65 7.12 -5.90 -15.50
C LYS A 65 7.09 -7.36 -15.03
N ASN A 66 8.22 -8.06 -15.08
CA ASN A 66 8.34 -9.46 -14.71
C ASN A 66 8.27 -9.70 -13.19
N LYS A 67 8.35 -8.63 -12.38
CA LYS A 67 8.22 -8.68 -10.92
C LYS A 67 7.03 -7.82 -10.48
N PRO A 68 6.36 -8.16 -9.36
CA PRO A 68 5.32 -7.30 -8.80
C PRO A 68 5.85 -5.88 -8.55
N MET A 69 5.21 -4.90 -9.17
CA MET A 69 5.48 -3.47 -9.06
C MET A 69 4.43 -2.87 -8.12
N ILE A 70 4.92 -2.32 -7.02
CA ILE A 70 4.09 -1.65 -6.02
C ILE A 70 4.35 -0.15 -6.10
N VAL A 71 3.29 0.66 -6.12
CA VAL A 71 3.35 2.13 -6.08
C VAL A 71 2.28 2.58 -5.08
N HIS A 72 2.68 3.34 -4.06
CA HIS A 72 1.80 3.75 -2.94
C HIS A 72 1.03 2.57 -2.31
N GLY A 73 1.70 1.43 -2.11
CA GLY A 73 1.08 0.23 -1.52
C GLY A 73 0.12 -0.55 -2.43
N LEU A 74 -0.02 -0.17 -3.70
CA LEU A 74 -0.86 -0.87 -4.69
C LEU A 74 -0.01 -1.54 -5.78
N ASN A 75 -0.40 -2.74 -6.19
CA ASN A 75 0.15 -3.41 -7.36
C ASN A 75 -0.31 -2.71 -8.64
N ILE A 76 0.59 -2.56 -9.62
CA ILE A 76 0.28 -1.88 -10.89
C ILE A 76 0.50 -2.74 -12.16
N ASN A 77 0.91 -4.01 -12.03
CA ASN A 77 1.25 -4.85 -13.19
C ASN A 77 0.05 -5.27 -14.05
N SER A 78 -1.15 -5.37 -13.45
CA SER A 78 -2.34 -5.99 -14.06
C SER A 78 -3.16 -5.05 -14.96
N GLY A 79 -2.62 -3.88 -15.34
CA GLY A 79 -3.35 -2.86 -16.10
C GLY A 79 -4.39 -2.08 -15.28
N LYS A 80 -4.78 -2.58 -14.11
CA LYS A 80 -5.57 -1.90 -13.08
C LYS A 80 -4.87 -2.00 -11.73
N PRO A 81 -4.90 -0.96 -10.89
CA PRO A 81 -4.36 -1.02 -9.53
C PRO A 81 -5.05 -2.11 -8.71
N THR A 82 -4.28 -2.90 -7.97
CA THR A 82 -4.82 -3.93 -7.08
C THR A 82 -4.14 -3.92 -5.71
N ILE A 83 -4.86 -4.29 -4.66
CA ILE A 83 -4.26 -4.49 -3.32
C ILE A 83 -3.32 -5.71 -3.36
N PRO A 84 -2.10 -5.62 -2.79
CA PRO A 84 -1.20 -6.76 -2.60
C PRO A 84 -1.88 -7.94 -1.89
N LYS A 85 -1.52 -9.16 -2.29
CA LYS A 85 -2.10 -10.39 -1.73
C LYS A 85 -1.92 -10.47 -0.21
N GLU A 86 -0.74 -10.10 0.28
CA GLU A 86 -0.45 -10.05 1.72
C GLU A 86 -1.38 -9.10 2.49
N GLU A 87 -1.69 -7.93 1.92
CA GLU A 87 -2.60 -7.00 2.57
C GLU A 87 -4.04 -7.54 2.60
N ARG A 88 -4.47 -8.26 1.55
CA ARG A 88 -5.77 -8.96 1.59
C ARG A 88 -5.81 -10.05 2.66
N TYR A 89 -4.70 -10.77 2.88
CA TYR A 89 -4.60 -11.72 3.97
C TYR A 89 -4.62 -11.07 5.35
N ARG A 90 -3.97 -9.92 5.53
CA ARG A 90 -4.04 -9.14 6.77
C ARG A 90 -5.45 -8.63 7.04
N ILE A 91 -6.20 -8.20 6.02
CA ILE A 91 -7.61 -7.84 6.16
C ILE A 91 -8.42 -9.04 6.62
N ARG A 92 -8.26 -10.21 5.97
CA ARG A 92 -8.95 -11.45 6.37
C ARG A 92 -8.64 -11.82 7.83
N ALA A 93 -7.38 -11.75 8.24
CA ALA A 93 -6.96 -12.05 9.61
C ALA A 93 -7.59 -11.07 10.61
N ALA A 94 -7.55 -9.77 10.32
CA ALA A 94 -8.14 -8.74 11.18
C ALA A 94 -9.67 -8.86 11.30
N VAL A 95 -10.38 -9.30 10.25
CA VAL A 95 -11.82 -9.62 10.34
C VAL A 95 -12.05 -10.75 11.34
N LYS A 96 -11.25 -11.83 11.24
CA LYS A 96 -11.37 -12.98 12.17
C LYS A 96 -11.02 -12.60 13.61
N GLU A 97 -10.00 -11.77 13.79
CA GLU A 97 -9.65 -11.21 15.11
C GLU A 97 -10.83 -10.41 15.66
N LEU A 98 -11.36 -9.45 14.91
CA LEU A 98 -12.46 -8.60 15.34
C LEU A 98 -13.70 -9.43 15.76
N GLU A 99 -14.03 -10.49 15.02
CA GLU A 99 -15.13 -11.40 15.38
C GLU A 99 -14.89 -12.11 16.73
N SER A 100 -13.65 -12.47 17.04
CA SER A 100 -13.31 -13.11 18.32
C SER A 100 -13.34 -12.15 19.51
N LEU A 101 -13.10 -10.85 19.27
CA LEU A 101 -13.10 -9.85 20.33
C LEU A 101 -14.48 -9.58 20.92
N VAL A 102 -15.55 -9.78 20.15
CA VAL A 102 -16.94 -9.60 20.62
C VAL A 102 -17.29 -10.55 21.77
N SER A 103 -16.62 -11.71 21.85
CA SER A 103 -16.80 -12.69 22.92
C SER A 103 -15.73 -12.60 24.03
N SER A 104 -14.85 -11.60 23.96
CA SER A 104 -13.73 -11.42 24.90
C SER A 104 -14.02 -10.29 25.88
N ASP A 105 -13.30 -10.25 27.00
CA ASP A 105 -13.42 -9.22 28.04
C ASP A 105 -12.75 -7.88 27.65
N ILE A 106 -12.75 -7.55 26.36
CA ILE A 106 -12.15 -6.32 25.83
C ILE A 106 -13.16 -5.19 25.89
N SER A 107 -12.68 -3.99 26.20
CA SER A 107 -13.51 -2.78 26.23
C SER A 107 -14.16 -2.51 24.87
N ARG A 108 -15.40 -2.01 24.91
CA ARG A 108 -16.14 -1.62 23.71
C ARG A 108 -15.39 -0.61 22.85
N ASP A 109 -14.75 0.39 23.48
CA ASP A 109 -14.04 1.45 22.77
C ASP A 109 -12.86 0.89 21.96
N GLU A 110 -12.14 -0.08 22.53
CA GLU A 110 -11.05 -0.76 21.83
C GLU A 110 -11.56 -1.60 20.64
N ILE A 111 -12.69 -2.29 20.81
CA ILE A 111 -13.35 -3.00 19.70
C ILE A 111 -13.77 -2.02 18.60
N LEU A 112 -14.31 -0.85 18.97
CA LEU A 112 -14.75 0.18 18.03
C LEU A 112 -13.57 0.81 17.28
N GLU A 113 -12.45 1.05 17.94
CA GLU A 113 -11.22 1.55 17.31
C GLU A 113 -10.70 0.56 16.26
N LYS A 114 -10.60 -0.73 16.63
CA LYS A 114 -10.22 -1.81 15.71
C LYS A 114 -11.20 -1.92 14.54
N PHE A 115 -12.50 -1.81 14.80
CA PHE A 115 -13.53 -1.80 13.76
C PHE A 115 -13.33 -0.63 12.78
N ASN A 116 -13.13 0.60 13.27
CA ASN A 116 -12.96 1.78 12.42
C ASN A 116 -11.74 1.66 11.51
N SER A 117 -10.61 1.20 12.07
CA SER A 117 -9.39 0.92 11.31
C SER A 117 -9.61 -0.14 10.23
N LEU A 118 -10.24 -1.26 10.60
CA LEU A 118 -10.55 -2.33 9.66
C LEU A 118 -11.53 -1.90 8.57
N ASN A 119 -12.56 -1.12 8.91
CA ASN A 119 -13.56 -0.62 7.99
C ASN A 119 -12.90 0.24 6.88
N GLY A 120 -11.93 1.09 7.23
CA GLY A 120 -11.16 1.85 6.24
C GLY A 120 -10.43 0.93 5.24
N ARG A 121 -9.79 -0.13 5.73
CA ARG A 121 -9.06 -1.11 4.90
C ARG A 121 -10.01 -1.93 4.02
N VAL A 122 -11.16 -2.35 4.54
CA VAL A 122 -12.20 -3.07 3.79
C VAL A 122 -12.83 -2.17 2.73
N ASN A 123 -13.03 -0.88 2.99
CA ASN A 123 -13.55 0.06 1.99
C ASN A 123 -12.55 0.30 0.84
N LEU A 124 -11.25 0.37 1.14
CA LEU A 124 -10.22 0.38 0.10
C LEU A 124 -10.27 -0.90 -0.74
N MET A 125 -10.47 -2.05 -0.09
CA MET A 125 -10.65 -3.34 -0.76
C MET A 125 -11.92 -3.39 -1.61
N LYS A 126 -13.03 -2.84 -1.15
CA LYS A 126 -14.28 -2.72 -1.93
C LYS A 126 -14.07 -1.95 -3.23
N ARG A 127 -13.30 -0.86 -3.19
CA ARG A 127 -13.02 -0.03 -4.38
C ARG A 127 -12.22 -0.78 -5.45
N LEU A 128 -11.30 -1.66 -5.04
CA LEU A 128 -10.36 -2.33 -5.95
C LEU A 128 -10.76 -3.78 -6.27
N HIS A 129 -11.48 -4.44 -5.36
CA HIS A 129 -11.85 -5.85 -5.38
C HIS A 129 -13.30 -6.03 -4.84
N PRO A 130 -14.32 -5.45 -5.49
CA PRO A 130 -15.67 -5.36 -4.93
C PRO A 130 -16.29 -6.72 -4.59
N LYS A 131 -16.09 -7.73 -5.45
CA LYS A 131 -16.59 -9.09 -5.22
C LYS A 131 -15.94 -9.74 -3.99
N GLU A 132 -14.62 -9.59 -3.83
CA GLU A 132 -13.89 -10.19 -2.71
C GLU A 132 -14.20 -9.48 -1.38
N ALA A 133 -14.40 -8.16 -1.42
CA ALA A 133 -14.67 -7.34 -0.24
C ALA A 133 -16.06 -7.59 0.38
N GLN A 134 -17.05 -7.98 -0.44
CA GLN A 134 -18.44 -8.09 -0.01
C GLN A 134 -18.62 -8.99 1.22
N GLN A 135 -17.95 -10.14 1.25
CA GLN A 135 -18.00 -11.06 2.39
C GLN A 135 -17.45 -10.43 3.68
N TYR A 136 -16.42 -9.60 3.58
CA TYR A 136 -15.79 -8.97 4.74
C TYR A 136 -16.63 -7.81 5.26
N ILE A 137 -17.27 -7.05 4.37
CA ILE A 137 -18.23 -6.01 4.74
C ILE A 137 -19.38 -6.59 5.56
N GLN A 138 -19.98 -7.70 5.08
CA GLN A 138 -21.08 -8.36 5.78
C GLN A 138 -20.68 -8.78 7.21
N ARG A 139 -19.50 -9.37 7.34
CA ARG A 139 -18.97 -9.84 8.63
C ARG A 139 -18.71 -8.72 9.62
N ILE A 140 -18.05 -7.63 9.20
CA ILE A 140 -17.77 -6.50 10.11
C ILE A 140 -19.06 -5.75 10.50
N VAL A 141 -20.04 -5.67 9.59
CA VAL A 141 -21.36 -5.07 9.89
C VAL A 141 -22.11 -5.89 10.94
N GLU A 142 -22.03 -7.22 10.86
CA GLU A 142 -22.62 -8.10 11.87
C GLU A 142 -21.98 -7.88 13.25
N VAL A 143 -20.64 -7.76 13.31
CA VAL A 143 -19.94 -7.42 14.56
C VAL A 143 -20.41 -6.09 15.12
N LYS A 144 -20.49 -5.04 14.28
CA LYS A 144 -20.96 -3.72 14.72
C LYS A 144 -22.39 -3.78 15.27
N ARG A 145 -23.29 -4.52 14.60
CA ARG A 145 -24.66 -4.74 15.09
C ARG A 145 -24.67 -5.40 16.46
N LYS A 146 -23.86 -6.45 16.69
CA LYS A 146 -23.76 -7.12 18.00
C LYS A 146 -23.27 -6.15 19.09
N LEU A 147 -22.28 -5.32 18.76
CA LEU A 147 -21.74 -4.32 19.68
C LEU A 147 -22.78 -3.26 20.07
N ASP A 148 -23.65 -2.87 19.14
CA ASP A 148 -24.70 -1.88 19.39
C ASP A 148 -25.88 -2.49 20.20
N LEU A 149 -26.16 -3.79 20.05
CA LEU A 149 -27.19 -4.48 20.84
C LEU A 149 -26.81 -4.65 22.32
N ILE A 150 -25.52 -4.75 22.65
CA ILE A 150 -25.03 -4.78 24.03
C ILE A 150 -25.35 -3.47 24.78
N GLU A 151 -25.58 -2.37 24.06
CA GLU A 151 -25.85 -1.04 24.63
C GLU A 151 -27.31 -0.82 25.06
N THR A 152 -28.22 -1.75 24.72
CA THR A 152 -29.68 -1.57 24.92
C THR A 152 -30.24 -2.37 26.11
N ILE A 153 -29.38 -3.02 26.90
CA ILE A 153 -29.73 -3.79 28.12
C ILE A 153 -29.09 -3.09 29.32
#